data_AF-A0AB34IVQ7-F1
#
_entry.id   AF-A0AB34IVQ7-F1
#
_cell.length_a   1.000
_cell.length_b   1.000
_cell.length_c   1.000
_cell.angle_alpha   90.00
_cell.angle_beta   90.00
_cell.angle_gamma   90.00
#
_symmetry.space_group_name_H-M   'P 1'
#
loop_
_entity.id
_entity.type
_entity.pdbx_description
1 polymer ?
#
loop_
_entity_poly.entity_id
_entity_poly.type
_entity_poly.pdbx_seq_one_letter_code
_entity_poly.pdbx_strand_id
1 'polypeptide(L)'
;MGCCFGKGDEELPPAFDPVIGLSEKLKSGGVHVAGNVISGSGSILGDSPVLQDKAYFEATLQQPGSFAIGVATRDAPLDEVLSQEKAPTAWTFTNKLQGTPVDVGDVIGCALDQGDYPVQVYFYIKGKVVHQISGIRGEVLPAFSVDDGAVLEANFGGREYSQGVPAGFQGIIKSIMSLL
;
A
#
# COMPACT_ATOMS: atom_id res chain seq x y z
N MET A 1 -32.08 43.35 29.26
CA MET A 1 -30.89 42.57 29.67
C MET A 1 -30.97 41.24 28.96
N GLY A 2 -30.14 41.03 27.95
CA GLY A 2 -29.97 39.74 27.30
C GLY A 2 -28.50 39.53 27.05
N CYS A 3 -28.00 38.34 27.32
CA CYS A 3 -26.78 37.77 26.74
C CYS A 3 -26.76 36.25 27.02
N CYS A 4 -27.18 35.53 25.97
CA CYS A 4 -26.68 34.26 25.42
C CYS A 4 -26.00 33.23 26.33
N PHE A 5 -26.67 32.08 26.47
CA PHE A 5 -26.06 30.79 26.79
C PHE A 5 -25.09 30.37 25.68
N GLY A 6 -23.87 30.00 26.06
CA GLY A 6 -22.90 29.36 25.15
C GLY A 6 -23.45 28.01 24.68
N LYS A 7 -23.50 27.83 23.35
CA LYS A 7 -23.60 26.50 22.76
C LYS A 7 -22.28 25.79 23.01
N GLY A 8 -22.36 24.57 23.53
CA GLY A 8 -21.20 23.71 23.74
C GLY A 8 -20.44 23.52 22.44
N ASP A 9 -19.12 23.42 22.57
CA ASP A 9 -18.22 23.06 21.48
C ASP A 9 -18.65 21.70 20.93
N GLU A 10 -19.24 21.71 19.74
CA GLU A 10 -19.51 20.50 18.98
C GLU A 10 -18.15 19.97 18.55
N GLU A 11 -17.70 18.89 19.19
CA GLU A 11 -16.48 18.19 18.81
C GLU A 11 -16.65 17.73 17.36
N LEU A 12 -15.97 18.42 16.44
CA LEU A 12 -16.01 18.08 15.03
C LEU A 12 -15.58 16.61 14.90
N PRO A 13 -16.33 15.77 14.18
CA PRO A 13 -15.86 14.42 13.89
C PRO A 13 -14.46 14.56 13.28
N PRO A 14 -13.49 13.71 13.66
CA PRO A 14 -12.16 13.78 13.08
C PRO A 14 -12.34 13.78 11.57
N ALA A 15 -11.79 14.81 10.91
CA ALA A 15 -11.71 14.82 9.47
C ALA A 15 -11.01 13.52 9.12
N PHE A 16 -11.75 12.56 8.56
CA PHE A 16 -11.10 11.41 7.97
C PHE A 16 -10.28 11.99 6.83
N ASP A 17 -8.97 12.14 7.07
CA ASP A 17 -8.02 12.40 5.99
C ASP A 17 -8.37 11.42 4.88
N PRO A 18 -8.56 11.89 3.64
CA PRO A 18 -9.09 11.04 2.59
C PRO A 18 -8.16 9.84 2.48
N VAL A 19 -8.67 8.65 2.81
CA VAL A 19 -7.86 7.45 2.86
C VAL A 19 -7.42 7.13 1.43
N ILE A 20 -6.14 6.80 1.24
CA ILE A 20 -5.68 6.26 -0.03
C ILE A 20 -6.54 5.05 -0.39
N GLY A 21 -6.90 4.97 -1.66
CA GLY A 21 -7.65 3.86 -2.22
C GLY A 21 -6.86 3.15 -3.32
N LEU A 22 -7.50 2.18 -3.94
CA LEU A 22 -7.04 1.56 -5.17
C LEU A 22 -7.49 2.38 -6.38
N SER A 23 -6.63 2.51 -7.39
CA SER A 23 -6.91 3.32 -8.57
C SER A 23 -7.74 2.55 -9.61
N GLU A 24 -8.89 3.10 -10.01
CA GLU A 24 -9.66 2.58 -11.17
C GLU A 24 -8.96 2.82 -12.51
N LYS A 25 -8.01 3.77 -12.59
CA LYS A 25 -7.30 4.14 -13.82
C LYS A 25 -5.96 3.41 -13.99
N LEU A 26 -5.35 3.01 -12.87
CA LEU A 26 -4.02 2.36 -12.84
C LEU A 26 -4.19 0.91 -12.42
N LYS A 27 -4.94 0.16 -13.23
CA LYS A 27 -5.37 -1.22 -13.00
C LYS A 27 -5.37 -1.98 -14.32
N SER A 28 -4.82 -3.19 -14.35
CA SER A 28 -4.96 -4.05 -15.53
C SER A 28 -6.40 -4.55 -15.71
N GLY A 29 -6.80 -4.82 -16.95
CA GLY A 29 -8.17 -5.25 -17.28
C GLY A 29 -8.60 -6.58 -16.63
N GLY A 30 -7.63 -7.43 -16.25
CA GLY A 30 -7.87 -8.71 -15.58
C GLY A 30 -8.05 -8.62 -14.05
N VAL A 31 -7.88 -7.43 -13.46
CA VAL A 31 -7.99 -7.23 -12.01
C VAL A 31 -9.40 -6.79 -11.62
N HIS A 32 -9.96 -7.46 -10.61
CA HIS A 32 -11.25 -7.15 -10.01
C HIS A 32 -11.06 -6.58 -8.61
N VAL A 33 -11.78 -5.49 -8.32
CA VAL A 33 -11.70 -4.78 -7.03
C VAL A 33 -13.07 -4.69 -6.39
N ALA A 34 -13.16 -5.04 -5.11
CA ALA A 34 -14.33 -4.85 -4.26
C ALA A 34 -13.91 -4.17 -2.96
N GLY A 35 -14.07 -2.85 -2.87
CA GLY A 35 -13.48 -2.05 -1.79
C GLY A 35 -11.96 -2.09 -1.87
N ASN A 36 -11.30 -2.64 -0.86
CA ASN A 36 -9.84 -2.85 -0.84
C ASN A 36 -9.42 -4.29 -1.16
N VAL A 37 -10.37 -5.16 -1.53
CA VAL A 37 -10.11 -6.55 -1.91
C VAL A 37 -9.76 -6.61 -3.40
N ILE A 38 -8.64 -7.27 -3.71
CA ILE A 38 -8.02 -7.36 -5.03
C ILE A 38 -8.00 -8.84 -5.43
N SER A 39 -8.52 -9.16 -6.61
CA SER A 39 -8.58 -10.53 -7.15
C SER A 39 -8.46 -10.52 -8.69
N GLY A 40 -8.36 -11.69 -9.32
CA GLY A 40 -8.20 -11.81 -10.76
C GLY A 40 -6.75 -12.07 -11.18
N SER A 41 -6.31 -11.46 -12.27
CA SER A 41 -4.95 -11.61 -12.82
C SER A 41 -4.41 -10.25 -13.30
N GLY A 42 -3.22 -9.89 -12.81
CA GLY A 42 -2.52 -8.65 -13.13
C GLY A 42 -2.26 -7.79 -11.90
N SER A 43 -2.11 -6.48 -12.13
CA SER A 43 -1.66 -5.52 -11.12
C SER A 43 -2.51 -4.26 -11.06
N ILE A 44 -2.46 -3.61 -9.91
CA ILE A 44 -3.15 -2.37 -9.59
C ILE A 44 -2.27 -1.49 -8.70
N LEU A 45 -2.34 -0.17 -8.93
CA LEU A 45 -1.67 0.83 -8.11
C LEU A 45 -2.68 1.55 -7.19
N GLY A 46 -2.16 2.13 -6.11
CA GLY A 46 -2.89 3.08 -5.28
C GLY A 46 -3.31 4.34 -6.05
N ASP A 47 -4.27 5.08 -5.52
CA ASP A 47 -4.82 6.29 -6.14
C ASP A 47 -4.01 7.56 -5.85
N SER A 48 -2.94 7.46 -5.07
CA SER A 48 -2.10 8.59 -4.68
C SER A 48 -0.62 8.18 -4.59
N PRO A 49 0.32 9.04 -5.01
CA PRO A 49 1.75 8.81 -4.83
C PRO A 49 2.19 8.96 -3.37
N VAL A 50 3.28 8.29 -3.01
CA VAL A 50 3.90 8.40 -1.69
C VAL A 50 4.79 9.63 -1.65
N LEU A 51 4.30 10.72 -1.03
CA LEU A 51 5.07 11.97 -0.90
C LEU A 51 5.63 12.21 0.51
N GLN A 52 5.34 11.34 1.47
CA GLN A 52 5.90 11.39 2.82
C GLN A 52 7.31 10.83 2.85
N ASP A 53 8.16 11.35 3.74
CA ASP A 53 9.51 10.82 3.97
C ASP A 53 9.49 9.34 4.35
N LYS A 54 8.53 8.93 5.18
CA LYS A 54 8.38 7.55 5.64
C LYS A 54 6.92 7.15 5.68
N ALA A 55 6.55 6.13 4.91
CA ALA A 55 5.16 5.69 4.77
C ALA A 55 5.01 4.18 4.97
N TYR A 56 3.85 3.76 5.49
CA TYR A 56 3.52 2.38 5.78
C TYR A 56 2.10 2.02 5.33
N PHE A 57 1.96 0.84 4.73
CA PHE A 57 0.69 0.21 4.40
C PHE A 57 0.82 -1.31 4.46
N GLU A 58 -0.30 -2.02 4.46
CA GLU A 58 -0.34 -3.48 4.57
C GLU A 58 -1.19 -4.11 3.46
N ALA A 59 -0.99 -5.41 3.22
CA ALA A 59 -2.00 -6.28 2.62
C ALA A 59 -2.13 -7.59 3.41
N THR A 60 -3.35 -8.08 3.52
CA THR A 60 -3.65 -9.42 4.06
C THR A 60 -3.83 -10.41 2.92
N LEU A 61 -3.21 -11.59 3.01
CA LEU A 61 -3.46 -12.68 2.08
C LEU A 61 -4.79 -13.37 2.43
N GLN A 62 -5.81 -13.22 1.59
CA GLN A 62 -7.14 -13.79 1.81
C GLN A 62 -7.30 -15.16 1.14
N GLN A 63 -6.66 -15.37 -0.01
CA GLN A 63 -6.64 -16.64 -0.72
C GLN A 63 -5.25 -16.89 -1.31
N PRO A 64 -4.77 -18.15 -1.33
CA PRO A 64 -3.46 -18.48 -1.87
C PRO A 64 -3.44 -18.29 -3.39
N GLY A 65 -2.25 -18.11 -3.94
CA GLY A 65 -1.99 -17.91 -5.37
C GLY A 65 -0.70 -17.13 -5.56
N SER A 66 -0.44 -16.63 -6.77
CA SER A 66 0.70 -15.75 -7.05
C SER A 66 0.35 -14.30 -6.67
N PHE A 67 1.19 -13.61 -5.90
CA PHE A 67 0.91 -12.21 -5.56
C PHE A 67 2.18 -11.36 -5.43
N ALA A 68 1.98 -10.04 -5.45
CA ALA A 68 3.01 -9.07 -5.11
C ALA A 68 2.44 -7.91 -4.29
N ILE A 69 3.27 -7.33 -3.43
CA ILE A 69 3.02 -6.07 -2.72
C ILE A 69 4.29 -5.23 -2.71
N GLY A 70 4.17 -3.91 -2.90
CA GLY A 70 5.28 -2.98 -2.73
C GLY A 70 4.96 -1.64 -3.34
N VAL A 71 5.95 -1.04 -3.99
CA VAL A 71 5.77 0.26 -4.64
C VAL A 71 6.18 0.18 -6.11
N ALA A 72 5.54 0.97 -6.97
CA ALA A 72 5.88 1.06 -8.37
C ALA A 72 5.64 2.47 -8.92
N THR A 73 6.34 2.86 -9.97
CA THR A 73 6.02 4.10 -10.70
C THR A 73 4.75 3.90 -11.53
N ARG A 74 4.13 5.02 -11.96
CA ARG A 74 2.87 5.02 -12.72
C ARG A 74 2.95 4.27 -14.07
N ASP A 75 4.13 4.17 -14.67
CA ASP A 75 4.40 3.52 -15.95
C ASP A 75 4.78 2.03 -15.84
N ALA A 76 4.72 1.44 -14.64
CA ALA A 76 4.94 0.01 -14.47
C ALA A 76 3.95 -0.83 -15.30
N PRO A 77 4.40 -1.90 -15.98
CA PRO A 77 3.52 -2.75 -16.79
C PRO A 77 2.59 -3.55 -15.87
N LEU A 78 1.28 -3.32 -15.97
CA LEU A 78 0.31 -3.84 -15.01
C LEU A 78 -0.29 -5.21 -15.37
N ASP A 79 -0.03 -5.73 -16.57
CA ASP A 79 -0.72 -6.93 -17.07
C ASP A 79 -0.24 -8.25 -16.43
N GLU A 80 0.85 -8.21 -15.68
CA GLU A 80 1.40 -9.37 -14.98
C GLU A 80 1.72 -9.05 -13.51
N VAL A 81 2.08 -10.08 -12.74
CA VAL A 81 2.61 -9.93 -11.38
C VAL A 81 3.91 -9.12 -11.38
N LEU A 82 3.91 -7.99 -10.68
CA LEU A 82 5.05 -7.08 -10.59
C LEU A 82 6.20 -7.73 -9.81
N SER A 83 7.39 -7.63 -10.39
CA SER A 83 8.66 -8.03 -9.80
C SER A 83 9.78 -7.23 -10.45
N GLN A 84 10.92 -7.08 -9.77
CA GLN A 84 12.06 -6.32 -10.32
C GLN A 84 12.60 -6.87 -11.64
N GLU A 85 12.45 -8.19 -11.88
CA GLU A 85 12.90 -8.83 -13.12
C GLU A 85 12.03 -8.44 -14.32
N LYS A 86 10.71 -8.42 -14.13
CA LYS A 86 9.74 -8.15 -15.19
C LYS A 86 9.42 -6.65 -15.36
N ALA A 87 9.53 -5.90 -14.27
CA ALA A 87 9.18 -4.49 -14.18
C ALA A 87 10.26 -3.74 -13.37
N PRO A 88 11.31 -3.20 -14.01
CA PRO A 88 12.39 -2.47 -13.31
C PRO A 88 11.92 -1.23 -12.53
N THR A 89 10.71 -0.76 -12.85
CA THR A 89 10.00 0.35 -12.21
C THR A 89 9.12 -0.08 -11.02
N ALA A 90 9.18 -1.35 -10.62
CA ALA A 90 8.45 -1.90 -9.49
C ALA A 90 9.41 -2.54 -8.46
N TRP A 91 9.21 -2.21 -7.19
CA TRP A 91 9.97 -2.72 -6.04
C TRP A 91 8.98 -3.43 -5.12
N THR A 92 8.76 -4.72 -5.39
CA THR A 92 7.73 -5.53 -4.76
C THR A 92 8.29 -6.79 -4.11
N PHE A 93 7.72 -7.17 -2.98
CA PHE A 93 7.82 -8.50 -2.43
C PHE A 93 6.81 -9.42 -3.11
N THR A 94 7.24 -10.61 -3.52
CA THR A 94 6.39 -11.66 -4.08
C THR A 94 6.54 -12.93 -3.28
N ASN A 95 5.51 -13.78 -3.24
CA ASN A 95 5.61 -15.09 -2.61
C ASN A 95 6.45 -16.11 -3.39
N LYS A 96 6.99 -15.72 -4.55
CA LYS A 96 8.00 -16.49 -5.29
C LYS A 96 9.43 -16.21 -4.78
N LEU A 97 9.62 -15.15 -3.99
CA LEU A 97 10.89 -14.89 -3.32
C LEU A 97 11.10 -15.96 -2.23
N GLN A 98 12.23 -16.65 -2.29
CA GLN A 98 12.58 -17.67 -1.29
C GLN A 98 12.79 -17.03 0.09
N GLY A 99 12.40 -17.74 1.16
CA GLY A 99 12.86 -17.45 2.52
C GLY A 99 11.79 -17.11 3.55
N THR A 100 10.55 -16.84 3.16
CA THR A 100 9.43 -16.72 4.12
C THR A 100 8.11 -17.18 3.50
N PRO A 101 7.52 -18.31 3.96
CA PRO A 101 6.17 -18.68 3.57
C PRO A 101 5.16 -17.64 4.06
N VAL A 102 4.13 -17.40 3.27
CA VAL A 102 3.02 -16.51 3.61
C VAL A 102 1.73 -17.32 3.57
N ASP A 103 1.10 -17.47 4.72
CA ASP A 103 -0.14 -18.24 4.86
C ASP A 103 -1.36 -17.32 4.73
N VAL A 104 -2.52 -17.91 4.44
CA VAL A 104 -3.80 -17.16 4.46
C VAL A 104 -4.00 -16.56 5.85
N GLY A 105 -4.36 -15.28 5.89
CA GLY A 105 -4.49 -14.48 7.10
C GLY A 105 -3.20 -13.76 7.51
N ASP A 106 -2.03 -14.12 6.95
CA ASP A 106 -0.81 -13.36 7.19
C ASP A 106 -0.92 -11.96 6.57
N VAL A 107 -0.35 -10.99 7.28
CA VAL A 107 -0.29 -9.59 6.86
C VAL A 107 1.14 -9.27 6.44
N ILE A 108 1.28 -8.77 5.21
CA ILE A 108 2.51 -8.24 4.69
C ILE A 108 2.49 -6.72 4.84
N GLY A 109 3.39 -6.18 5.65
CA GLY A 109 3.61 -4.74 5.78
C GLY A 109 4.64 -4.25 4.77
N CYS A 110 4.42 -3.08 4.20
CA CYS A 110 5.34 -2.40 3.28
C CYS A 110 5.68 -1.02 3.83
N ALA A 111 6.95 -0.78 4.10
CA ALA A 111 7.45 0.49 4.64
C ALA A 111 8.44 1.13 3.67
N LEU A 112 8.11 2.30 3.12
CA LEU A 112 8.97 3.07 2.22
C LEU A 112 9.68 4.17 3.01
N ASP A 113 11.01 4.21 2.96
CA ASP A 113 11.86 5.22 3.59
C ASP A 113 12.58 6.05 2.52
N GLN A 114 12.03 7.22 2.24
CA GLN A 114 12.57 8.25 1.34
C GLN A 114 13.50 9.23 2.07
N GLY A 115 13.55 9.18 3.40
CA GLY A 115 14.46 9.99 4.21
C GLY A 115 15.89 9.45 4.27
N ASP A 116 16.12 8.22 3.81
CA ASP A 116 17.44 7.58 3.72
C ASP A 116 17.86 7.42 2.24
N TYR A 117 19.16 7.56 1.96
CA TYR A 117 19.70 7.43 0.60
C TYR A 117 20.77 6.32 0.53
N PRO A 118 20.61 5.32 -0.36
CA PRO A 118 19.53 5.17 -1.34
C PRO A 118 18.18 4.83 -0.69
N VAL A 119 17.08 5.32 -1.28
CA VAL A 119 15.71 5.07 -0.81
C VAL A 119 15.48 3.57 -0.66
N GLN A 120 14.82 3.17 0.43
CA GLN A 120 14.59 1.77 0.80
C GLN A 120 13.11 1.44 0.89
N VAL A 121 12.74 0.22 0.53
CA VAL A 121 11.46 -0.39 0.91
C VAL A 121 11.70 -1.66 1.72
N TYR A 122 11.02 -1.77 2.85
CA TYR A 122 11.11 -2.87 3.78
C TYR A 122 9.79 -3.64 3.80
N PHE A 123 9.88 -4.96 3.81
CA PHE A 123 8.72 -5.85 3.87
C PHE A 123 8.70 -6.59 5.19
N TYR A 124 7.55 -6.56 5.85
CA TYR A 124 7.36 -7.13 7.17
C TYR A 124 6.33 -8.24 7.15
N ILE A 125 6.60 -9.34 7.85
CA ILE A 125 5.60 -10.36 8.17
C ILE A 125 5.76 -10.68 9.65
N LYS A 126 4.65 -10.67 10.41
CA LYS A 126 4.65 -10.93 11.86
C LYS A 126 5.65 -10.03 12.61
N GLY A 127 5.71 -8.75 12.21
CA GLY A 127 6.56 -7.72 12.81
C GLY A 127 8.05 -7.81 12.49
N LYS A 128 8.49 -8.77 11.65
CA LYS A 128 9.91 -8.95 11.28
C LYS A 128 10.14 -8.53 9.84
N VAL A 129 11.25 -7.84 9.57
CA VAL A 129 11.71 -7.59 8.19
C VAL A 129 12.07 -8.93 7.56
N VAL A 130 11.36 -9.29 6.50
CA VAL A 130 11.58 -10.53 5.72
C VAL A 130 12.30 -10.27 4.41
N HIS A 131 12.19 -9.05 3.89
CA HIS A 131 12.85 -8.63 2.68
C HIS A 131 13.05 -7.12 2.67
N GLN A 132 14.06 -6.65 1.95
CA GLN A 132 14.37 -5.25 1.77
C GLN A 132 14.89 -5.04 0.36
N ILE A 133 14.49 -3.93 -0.26
CA ILE A 133 14.96 -3.54 -1.58
C ILE A 133 15.42 -2.07 -1.53
N SER A 134 16.59 -1.80 -2.10
CA SER A 134 17.20 -0.46 -2.16
C SER A 134 17.12 0.16 -3.56
N GLY A 135 17.27 1.48 -3.62
CA GLY A 135 17.45 2.19 -4.89
C GLY A 135 16.12 2.45 -5.61
N ILE A 136 15.05 2.68 -4.85
CA ILE A 136 13.78 3.16 -5.38
C ILE A 136 14.01 4.53 -6.04
N ARG A 137 13.40 4.74 -7.20
CA ARG A 137 13.58 5.95 -8.01
C ARG A 137 12.25 6.44 -8.56
N GLY A 138 12.12 7.76 -8.66
CA GLY A 138 10.92 8.42 -9.19
C GLY A 138 9.78 8.48 -8.18
N GLU A 139 8.68 9.11 -8.60
CA GLU A 139 7.44 9.13 -7.84
C GLU A 139 6.77 7.77 -7.90
N VAL A 140 6.57 7.14 -6.73
CA VAL A 140 6.01 5.79 -6.62
C VAL A 140 4.65 5.80 -5.94
N LEU A 141 3.83 4.82 -6.28
CA LEU A 141 2.52 4.53 -5.70
C LEU A 141 2.58 3.17 -5.01
N PRO A 142 1.71 2.90 -4.00
CA PRO A 142 1.48 1.53 -3.54
C PRO A 142 1.09 0.64 -4.71
N ALA A 143 1.59 -0.59 -4.73
CA ALA A 143 1.43 -1.52 -5.83
C ALA A 143 1.07 -2.90 -5.31
N PHE A 144 0.10 -3.54 -5.96
CA PHE A 144 -0.38 -4.87 -5.64
C PHE A 144 -0.57 -5.67 -6.91
N SER A 145 -0.27 -6.96 -6.85
CA SER A 145 -0.53 -7.91 -7.93
C SER A 145 -1.17 -9.17 -7.39
N VAL A 146 -2.04 -9.76 -8.19
CA VAL A 146 -2.67 -11.05 -7.93
C VAL A 146 -2.71 -11.86 -9.22
N ASP A 147 -2.52 -13.16 -9.09
CA ASP A 147 -2.64 -14.13 -10.17
C ASP A 147 -2.81 -15.54 -9.57
N ASP A 148 -3.11 -16.55 -10.40
CA ASP A 148 -3.29 -17.94 -9.96
C ASP A 148 -4.31 -18.09 -8.80
N GLY A 149 -5.36 -17.26 -8.78
CA GLY A 149 -6.42 -17.28 -7.77
C GLY A 149 -6.10 -16.54 -6.47
N ALA A 150 -4.96 -15.85 -6.38
CA ALA A 150 -4.63 -15.05 -5.20
C ALA A 150 -5.68 -13.97 -4.94
N VAL A 151 -5.94 -13.72 -3.65
CA VAL A 151 -6.75 -12.57 -3.22
C VAL A 151 -5.99 -11.84 -2.12
N LEU A 152 -5.79 -10.54 -2.33
CA LEU A 152 -5.20 -9.63 -1.35
C LEU A 152 -6.25 -8.64 -0.86
N GLU A 153 -6.13 -8.21 0.39
CA GLU A 153 -6.90 -7.08 0.91
C GLU A 153 -5.97 -5.98 1.42
N ALA A 154 -5.97 -4.84 0.74
CA ALA A 154 -5.11 -3.72 1.08
C ALA A 154 -5.61 -2.98 2.34
N ASN A 155 -4.65 -2.43 3.10
CA ASN A 155 -4.91 -1.53 4.23
C ASN A 155 -3.98 -0.31 4.14
N PHE A 156 -4.57 0.83 3.80
CA PHE A 156 -3.89 2.13 3.74
C PHE A 156 -4.09 2.97 5.02
N GLY A 157 -4.43 2.34 6.15
CA GLY A 157 -4.72 3.03 7.41
C GLY A 157 -6.21 3.26 7.67
N GLY A 158 -7.09 2.72 6.82
CA GLY A 158 -8.55 2.73 7.06
C GLY A 158 -9.00 1.77 8.17
N ARG A 159 -8.10 0.86 8.61
CA ARG A 159 -8.24 -0.01 9.77
C ARG A 159 -6.91 -0.08 10.52
N GLU A 160 -6.95 -0.52 11.78
CA GLU A 160 -5.73 -0.72 12.56
C GLU A 160 -4.72 -1.62 11.84
N TYR A 161 -3.45 -1.25 11.92
CA TYR A 161 -2.35 -2.05 11.39
C TYR A 161 -2.10 -3.25 12.30
N SER A 162 -1.96 -4.44 11.71
CA SER A 162 -1.96 -5.72 12.44
C SER A 162 -0.88 -5.83 13.51
N GLN A 163 0.30 -5.24 13.26
CA GLN A 163 1.43 -5.21 14.22
C GLN A 163 1.81 -3.79 14.63
N GLY A 164 0.92 -2.82 14.37
CA GLY A 164 1.25 -1.40 14.45
C GLY A 164 2.19 -0.95 13.34
N VAL A 165 2.50 0.35 13.34
CA VAL A 165 3.42 0.95 12.37
C VAL A 165 4.86 0.80 12.88
N PRO A 166 5.82 0.38 12.03
CA PRO A 166 7.22 0.31 12.42
C PRO A 166 7.76 1.65 12.95
N ALA A 167 8.70 1.61 13.89
CA ALA A 167 9.24 2.80 14.53
C ALA A 167 9.80 3.82 13.50
N GLY A 168 9.38 5.08 13.62
CA GLY A 168 9.78 6.15 12.71
C GLY A 168 8.97 6.23 11.42
N PHE A 169 8.08 5.27 11.13
CA PHE A 169 7.15 5.35 10.00
C PHE A 169 5.79 5.88 10.45
N GLN A 170 4.99 6.29 9.48
CA GLN A 170 3.60 6.66 9.65
C GLN A 170 2.74 5.92 8.63
N GLY A 171 1.45 5.79 8.91
CA GLY A 171 0.51 5.34 7.90
C GLY A 171 0.58 6.22 6.65
N ILE A 172 0.41 5.61 5.48
CA ILE A 172 0.40 6.34 4.22
C ILE A 172 -0.75 7.36 4.19
N ILE A 173 -0.46 8.59 3.78
CA ILE A 173 -1.39 9.71 3.70
C ILE A 173 -1.64 10.03 2.22
N LYS A 174 -2.89 10.32 1.88
CA LYS A 174 -3.25 10.77 0.53
C LYS A 174 -2.65 12.13 0.25
N SER A 175 -1.92 12.23 -0.86
CA SER A 175 -1.47 13.51 -1.37
C SER A 175 -2.67 14.36 -1.82
N ILE A 176 -2.76 15.58 -1.29
CA ILE A 176 -3.78 16.58 -1.65
C ILE A 176 -3.31 17.42 -2.85
N MET A 177 -2.25 17.01 -3.57
CA MET A 177 -1.90 17.69 -4.83
C MET A 177 -3.04 17.50 -5.84
N SER A 178 -3.85 18.54 -5.98
CA SER A 178 -4.68 18.78 -7.16
C SER A 178 -3.75 18.69 -8.36
N LEU A 179 -3.97 17.72 -9.24
CA LEU A 179 -3.54 17.84 -10.63
C LEU A 179 -4.24 19.10 -11.17
N LEU A 180 -3.57 20.25 -11.07
CA LEU A 180 -3.92 21.47 -11.78
C LEU A 180 -3.73 21.24 -13.28
#